data_AF-A0A3G1B4X6-F1
#
_entry.id   AF-A0A3G1B4X6-F1
#
_cell.length_a   1.000
_cell.length_b   1.000
_cell.length_c   1.000
_cell.angle_alpha   90.00
_cell.angle_beta   90.00
_cell.angle_gamma   90.00
#
_symmetry.space_group_name_H-M   'P 1'
#
loop_
_entity.id
_entity.type
_entity.pdbx_description
1 polymer ?
#
loop_
_entity_poly.entity_id
_entity_poly.type
_entity_poly.pdbx_seq_one_letter_code
_entity_poly.pdbx_strand_id
1 'polypeptide(L)'
;MQILFFLLVIVSIVTVTSVHSASAEEIPNWIKSKIKLWTLDKVEDSAFVDSLVELNKRDLIKFQKIKAVQNTYTLPKYDETVFIKIVGRSSDVGQTSAVSLIVTDPDGIRTEYTIPVLESGSYSTSIPLNHDSPTGTYEVTAYHAGNELSPYYFHVQKNSIIPSWMKVAAKWWSEGKISDVEFLSGIQYLIDKKILVLDVVNISKIDPGLDVTIHGQKAVRRGTTQNLDIHVENFEGMVNGATVFVRVEDYGENILKEFKGETDSNGDYSISWELSADYTDIETFLVYVDVTDGISSKTKIFAFEVYCLCGEPNCKCRN
;
A
#
# COMPACT_ATOMS: atom_id res chain seq x y z
N MET A 1 -22.02 10.27 94.04
CA MET A 1 -22.40 11.05 92.84
C MET A 1 -21.40 10.71 91.74
N GLN A 2 -21.70 9.67 90.95
CA GLN A 2 -20.85 9.20 89.84
C GLN A 2 -21.66 9.46 88.57
N ILE A 3 -21.20 10.42 87.76
CA ILE A 3 -21.87 10.85 86.53
C ILE A 3 -21.41 9.94 85.40
N LEU A 4 -22.37 9.22 84.82
CA LEU A 4 -22.24 8.33 83.67
C LEU A 4 -22.12 9.20 82.40
N PHE A 5 -20.98 9.15 81.70
CA PHE A 5 -20.84 9.77 80.38
C PHE A 5 -21.27 8.78 79.30
N PHE A 6 -22.42 9.05 78.66
CA PHE A 6 -22.82 8.36 77.43
C PHE A 6 -22.07 8.97 76.25
N LEU A 7 -21.24 8.17 75.57
CA LEU A 7 -20.53 8.55 74.36
C LEU A 7 -21.37 8.12 73.15
N LEU A 8 -21.95 9.10 72.45
CA LEU A 8 -22.85 8.92 71.32
C LEU A 8 -22.00 8.79 70.05
N VAL A 9 -21.83 7.56 69.55
CA VAL A 9 -21.11 7.27 68.30
C VAL A 9 -22.08 7.48 67.13
N ILE A 10 -21.91 8.57 66.39
CA ILE A 10 -22.62 8.79 65.12
C ILE A 10 -21.84 8.08 64.02
N VAL A 11 -22.36 6.96 63.52
CA VAL A 11 -21.86 6.27 62.33
C VAL A 11 -22.49 6.94 61.11
N SER A 12 -21.73 7.79 60.41
CA SER A 12 -22.11 8.30 59.10
C SER A 12 -21.69 7.29 58.03
N ILE A 13 -22.65 6.54 57.49
CA ILE A 13 -22.44 5.68 56.32
C ILE A 13 -22.41 6.59 55.09
N VAL A 14 -21.22 6.82 54.53
CA VAL A 14 -21.05 7.42 53.20
C VAL A 14 -20.98 6.28 52.19
N THR A 15 -22.08 5.99 51.51
CA THR A 15 -22.05 5.09 50.35
C THR A 15 -21.47 5.84 49.16
N VAL A 16 -20.20 5.58 48.84
CA VAL A 16 -19.61 5.99 47.56
C VAL A 16 -20.00 4.94 46.51
N THR A 17 -21.11 5.15 45.80
CA THR A 17 -21.37 4.42 44.56
C THR A 17 -20.78 5.21 43.40
N SER A 18 -19.49 5.01 43.18
CA SER A 18 -18.86 5.31 41.89
C SER A 18 -19.22 4.16 40.95
N VAL A 19 -20.31 4.30 40.20
CA VAL A 19 -20.52 3.49 38.99
C VAL A 19 -19.79 4.23 37.87
N HIS A 20 -18.50 3.96 37.73
CA HIS A 20 -17.80 4.25 36.48
C HIS A 20 -18.20 3.14 35.50
N SER A 21 -19.16 3.43 34.62
CA SER A 21 -19.27 2.69 33.37
C SER A 21 -18.03 3.01 32.56
N ALA A 22 -17.02 2.15 32.64
CA ALA A 22 -15.94 2.14 31.66
C ALA A 22 -16.60 1.86 30.30
N SER A 23 -16.74 2.89 29.46
CA SER A 23 -17.15 2.68 28.08
C SER A 23 -16.11 1.76 27.45
N ALA A 24 -16.50 0.55 27.07
CA ALA A 24 -15.65 -0.29 26.25
C ALA A 24 -15.24 0.53 25.03
N GLU A 25 -13.93 0.64 24.77
CA GLU A 25 -13.41 1.45 23.69
C GLU A 25 -13.92 0.86 22.36
N GLU A 26 -14.92 1.50 21.76
CA GLU A 26 -15.56 1.03 20.55
C GLU A 26 -14.64 1.20 19.33
N ILE A 27 -14.68 0.25 18.41
CA ILE A 27 -13.92 0.34 17.17
C ILE A 27 -14.45 1.54 16.37
N PRO A 28 -13.59 2.48 15.93
CA PRO A 28 -14.01 3.64 15.14
C PRO A 28 -14.80 3.28 13.88
N ASN A 29 -15.84 4.07 13.58
CA ASN A 29 -16.74 3.84 12.45
C ASN A 29 -16.04 3.83 11.08
N TRP A 30 -14.93 4.54 10.91
CA TRP A 30 -14.16 4.53 9.67
C TRP A 30 -13.41 3.19 9.46
N ILE A 31 -12.93 2.55 10.54
CA ILE A 31 -12.36 1.19 10.49
C ILE A 31 -13.46 0.18 10.14
N LYS A 32 -14.63 0.30 10.78
CA LYS A 32 -15.83 -0.51 10.46
C LYS A 32 -16.21 -0.38 8.97
N SER A 33 -16.20 0.84 8.46
CA SER A 33 -16.54 1.13 7.06
C SER A 33 -15.50 0.56 6.09
N LYS A 34 -14.20 0.69 6.39
CA LYS A 34 -13.12 0.14 5.56
C LYS A 34 -13.19 -1.39 5.49
N ILE A 35 -13.38 -2.06 6.62
CA ILE A 35 -13.55 -3.52 6.67
C ILE A 35 -14.85 -3.95 5.96
N LYS A 36 -15.94 -3.17 6.06
CA LYS A 36 -17.17 -3.45 5.31
C LYS A 36 -16.97 -3.37 3.79
N LEU A 37 -16.19 -2.41 3.29
CA LEU A 37 -15.85 -2.35 1.87
C LEU A 37 -15.05 -3.58 1.43
N TRP A 38 -14.14 -4.06 2.28
CA TRP A 38 -13.36 -5.26 2.03
C TRP A 38 -14.22 -6.53 1.96
N THR A 39 -15.22 -6.67 2.85
CA THR A 39 -16.14 -7.84 2.81
C THR A 39 -17.07 -7.85 1.59
N LEU A 40 -17.18 -6.72 0.89
CA LEU A 40 -17.93 -6.56 -0.35
C LEU A 40 -17.04 -6.62 -1.60
N ASP A 41 -15.77 -6.99 -1.45
CA ASP A 41 -14.76 -7.02 -2.51
C ASP A 41 -14.64 -5.67 -3.26
N LYS A 42 -14.90 -4.55 -2.57
CA LYS A 42 -14.76 -3.19 -3.11
C LYS A 42 -13.36 -2.61 -2.92
N VAL A 43 -12.55 -3.24 -2.07
CA VAL A 43 -11.15 -2.92 -1.80
C VAL A 43 -10.37 -4.22 -1.58
N GLU A 44 -9.06 -4.18 -1.79
CA GLU A 44 -8.17 -5.33 -1.69
C GLU A 44 -7.95 -5.79 -0.23
N ASP A 45 -7.37 -6.99 -0.06
CA ASP A 45 -7.02 -7.57 1.24
C ASP A 45 -6.08 -6.67 2.07
N SER A 46 -5.26 -5.84 1.43
CA SER A 46 -4.44 -4.81 2.07
C SER A 46 -5.26 -3.85 2.92
N ALA A 47 -6.47 -3.49 2.49
CA ALA A 47 -7.35 -2.59 3.24
C ALA A 47 -7.79 -3.19 4.59
N PHE A 48 -7.95 -4.51 4.66
CA PHE A 48 -8.25 -5.22 5.91
C PHE A 48 -7.02 -5.27 6.81
N VAL A 49 -5.85 -5.59 6.26
CA VAL A 49 -4.58 -5.58 7.02
C VAL A 49 -4.32 -4.20 7.63
N ASP A 50 -4.47 -3.13 6.86
CA ASP A 50 -4.35 -1.75 7.34
C ASP A 50 -5.27 -1.48 8.54
N SER A 51 -6.53 -1.95 8.47
CA SER A 51 -7.47 -1.80 9.57
C SER A 51 -6.98 -2.51 10.84
N LEU A 52 -6.36 -3.69 10.72
CA LEU A 52 -5.79 -4.38 11.88
C LEU A 52 -4.57 -3.63 12.44
N VAL A 53 -3.74 -3.05 11.58
CA VAL A 53 -2.61 -2.20 12.01
C VAL A 53 -3.12 -1.01 12.83
N GLU A 54 -4.19 -0.37 12.39
CA GLU A 54 -4.82 0.76 13.08
C GLU A 54 -5.44 0.36 14.42
N LEU A 55 -6.03 -0.83 14.51
CA LEU A 55 -6.49 -1.40 15.78
C LEU A 55 -5.33 -1.66 16.75
N ASN A 56 -4.19 -2.14 16.26
CA ASN A 56 -3.01 -2.36 17.09
C ASN A 56 -2.38 -1.04 17.57
N LYS A 57 -2.33 0.00 16.72
CA LYS A 57 -1.86 1.34 17.11
C LYS A 57 -2.70 1.95 18.24
N ARG A 58 -3.98 1.57 18.32
CA ARG A 58 -4.93 1.99 19.35
C ARG A 58 -4.96 1.05 20.56
N ASP A 59 -4.02 0.10 20.63
CA ASP A 59 -3.93 -0.89 21.70
C ASP A 59 -5.16 -1.81 21.85
N LEU A 60 -6.04 -1.86 20.83
CA LEU A 60 -7.25 -2.70 20.80
C LEU A 60 -6.96 -4.17 20.46
N ILE A 61 -5.88 -4.42 19.73
CA ILE A 61 -5.27 -5.75 19.52
C ILE A 61 -3.76 -5.62 19.72
N LYS A 62 -3.08 -6.75 19.97
CA LYS A 62 -1.63 -6.80 20.18
C LYS A 62 -1.00 -7.82 19.26
N PHE A 63 -0.08 -7.35 18.43
CA PHE A 63 0.77 -8.23 17.65
C PHE A 63 1.88 -8.82 18.53
N GLN A 64 2.08 -10.15 18.48
CA GLN A 64 3.27 -10.73 19.10
C GLN A 64 4.51 -10.24 18.33
N LYS A 65 5.56 -9.83 19.06
CA LYS A 65 6.87 -9.50 18.49
C LYS A 65 7.50 -10.76 17.89
N ILE A 66 7.08 -11.12 16.69
CA ILE A 66 7.73 -12.14 15.87
C ILE A 66 8.83 -11.42 15.10
N LYS A 67 10.06 -11.96 15.13
CA LYS A 67 11.11 -11.52 14.20
C LYS A 67 10.61 -11.83 12.79
N ALA A 68 10.26 -10.79 12.05
CA ALA A 68 9.63 -10.85 10.74
C ALA A 68 10.45 -11.69 9.74
N VAL A 69 9.77 -12.55 8.99
CA VAL A 69 10.17 -12.80 7.60
C VAL A 69 9.48 -11.67 6.83
N GLN A 70 10.21 -10.59 6.56
CA GLN A 70 9.63 -9.38 5.98
C GLN A 70 9.11 -9.63 4.55
N ASN A 71 8.02 -8.96 4.18
CA ASN A 71 7.49 -8.80 2.83
C ASN A 71 6.99 -10.11 2.18
N THR A 72 5.93 -10.71 2.74
CA THR A 72 5.31 -11.90 2.12
C THR A 72 4.17 -11.54 1.15
N TYR A 73 4.24 -12.03 -0.07
CA TYR A 73 3.26 -11.86 -1.14
C TYR A 73 2.58 -13.18 -1.48
N THR A 74 1.31 -13.11 -1.87
CA THR A 74 0.56 -14.28 -2.31
C THR A 74 0.48 -14.28 -3.84
N LEU A 75 0.66 -15.45 -4.45
CA LEU A 75 0.49 -15.59 -5.89
C LEU A 75 -0.91 -15.14 -6.32
N PRO A 76 -1.03 -14.36 -7.41
CA PRO A 76 -2.32 -13.95 -7.95
C PRO A 76 -3.05 -15.15 -8.58
N LYS A 77 -4.33 -14.96 -8.93
CA LYS A 77 -5.08 -16.01 -9.63
C LYS A 77 -4.55 -16.19 -11.06
N TYR A 78 -4.99 -17.26 -11.70
CA TYR A 78 -4.74 -17.48 -13.12
C TYR A 78 -5.18 -16.25 -13.93
N ASP A 79 -4.31 -15.78 -14.83
CA ASP A 79 -4.51 -14.57 -15.67
C ASP A 79 -4.48 -13.22 -14.93
N GLU A 80 -4.08 -13.20 -13.66
CA GLU A 80 -3.81 -11.96 -12.90
C GLU A 80 -2.29 -11.77 -12.73
N THR A 81 -1.85 -10.50 -12.74
CA THR A 81 -0.48 -10.09 -12.41
C THR A 81 -0.50 -9.13 -11.23
N VAL A 82 0.32 -9.41 -10.22
CA VAL A 82 0.56 -8.53 -9.08
C VAL A 82 1.94 -7.91 -9.21
N PHE A 83 2.07 -6.62 -8.92
CA PHE A 83 3.32 -5.88 -9.07
C PHE A 83 3.95 -5.61 -7.70
N ILE A 84 5.10 -6.21 -7.44
CA ILE A 84 5.88 -5.99 -6.21
C ILE A 84 6.71 -4.74 -6.37
N LYS A 85 6.30 -3.69 -5.68
CA LYS A 85 6.96 -2.41 -5.74
C LYS A 85 8.29 -2.44 -4.97
N ILE A 86 9.39 -2.16 -5.67
CA ILE A 86 10.71 -1.97 -5.08
C ILE A 86 11.02 -0.49 -5.08
N VAL A 87 11.39 0.05 -3.92
CA VAL A 87 11.80 1.44 -3.76
C VAL A 87 13.10 1.51 -2.99
N GLY A 88 13.95 2.46 -3.35
CA GLY A 88 15.13 2.79 -2.58
C GLY A 88 15.61 4.20 -2.84
N ARG A 89 16.65 4.60 -2.12
CA ARG A 89 17.35 5.86 -2.34
C ARG A 89 18.83 5.59 -2.48
N SER A 90 19.44 6.18 -3.50
CA SER A 90 20.88 6.31 -3.61
C SER A 90 21.38 7.43 -2.67
N SER A 91 22.62 7.30 -2.21
CA SER A 91 23.32 8.34 -1.44
C SER A 91 23.66 9.58 -2.28
N ASP A 92 23.75 9.44 -3.60
CA ASP A 92 24.16 10.51 -4.50
C ASP A 92 22.91 11.25 -5.02
N VAL A 93 22.48 12.26 -4.27
CA VAL A 93 21.39 13.15 -4.65
C VAL A 93 21.85 14.09 -5.77
N GLY A 94 21.01 14.29 -6.79
CA GLY A 94 21.30 15.21 -7.91
C GLY A 94 22.04 14.62 -9.11
N GLN A 95 22.20 13.29 -9.20
CA GLN A 95 22.70 12.60 -10.40
C GLN A 95 21.65 11.65 -10.98
N THR A 96 21.50 11.63 -12.31
CA THR A 96 20.60 10.73 -13.06
C THR A 96 21.23 9.39 -13.40
N SER A 97 22.21 8.92 -12.62
CA SER A 97 22.90 7.65 -12.88
C SER A 97 21.98 6.47 -12.56
N ALA A 98 21.96 5.44 -13.40
CA ALA A 98 21.08 4.31 -13.18
C ALA A 98 21.54 3.41 -12.01
N VAL A 99 20.58 2.87 -11.29
CA VAL A 99 20.72 1.71 -10.40
C VAL A 99 20.46 0.45 -11.23
N SER A 100 21.36 -0.53 -11.14
CA SER A 100 21.07 -1.88 -11.60
C SER A 100 20.47 -2.67 -10.43
N LEU A 101 19.28 -3.23 -10.60
CA LEU A 101 18.70 -4.19 -9.66
C LEU A 101 18.82 -5.59 -10.22
N ILE A 102 19.27 -6.52 -9.40
CA ILE A 102 19.27 -7.95 -9.70
C ILE A 102 18.26 -8.62 -8.77
N VAL A 103 17.20 -9.16 -9.36
CA VAL A 103 16.19 -9.97 -8.67
C VAL A 103 16.57 -11.44 -8.87
N THR A 104 16.86 -12.14 -7.78
CA THR A 104 17.12 -13.57 -7.77
C THR A 104 15.90 -14.29 -7.22
N ASP A 105 15.30 -15.16 -8.02
CA ASP A 105 14.15 -15.95 -7.60
C ASP A 105 14.54 -17.15 -6.70
N PRO A 106 13.57 -17.82 -6.08
CA PRO A 106 13.82 -19.01 -5.25
C PRO A 106 14.53 -20.16 -5.94
N ASP A 107 14.44 -20.25 -7.28
CA ASP A 107 15.08 -21.27 -8.09
C ASP A 107 16.51 -20.86 -8.51
N GLY A 108 16.94 -19.64 -8.15
CA GLY A 108 18.25 -19.08 -8.41
C GLY A 108 18.38 -18.37 -9.76
N ILE A 109 17.29 -18.17 -10.48
CA ILE A 109 17.27 -17.42 -11.73
C ILE A 109 17.39 -15.94 -11.41
N ARG A 110 18.28 -15.25 -12.15
CA ARG A 110 18.59 -13.83 -11.95
C ARG A 110 18.03 -13.00 -13.10
N THR A 111 17.26 -11.98 -12.76
CA THR A 111 16.71 -10.99 -13.69
C THR A 111 17.27 -9.61 -13.35
N GLU A 112 17.81 -8.91 -14.34
CA GLU A 112 18.40 -7.59 -14.16
C GLU A 112 17.44 -6.49 -14.66
N TYR A 113 17.33 -5.41 -13.88
CA TYR A 113 16.56 -4.23 -14.20
C TYR A 113 17.46 -3.00 -14.11
N THR A 114 17.48 -2.16 -15.14
CA THR A 114 18.19 -0.88 -15.10
C THR A 114 17.21 0.24 -14.81
N ILE A 115 17.33 0.86 -13.64
CA ILE A 115 16.38 1.86 -13.15
C ILE A 115 17.11 3.18 -12.98
N PRO A 116 16.73 4.22 -13.72
CA PRO A 116 17.32 5.54 -13.54
C PRO A 116 17.01 6.06 -12.14
N VAL A 117 18.04 6.62 -11.49
CA VAL A 117 17.88 7.35 -10.23
C VAL A 117 17.36 8.75 -10.56
N LEU A 118 16.34 9.18 -9.82
CA LEU A 118 15.79 10.51 -9.93
C LEU A 118 16.70 11.52 -9.22
N GLU A 119 16.56 12.81 -9.54
CA GLU A 119 17.34 13.87 -8.87
C GLU A 119 17.19 13.88 -7.34
N SER A 120 16.06 13.39 -6.82
CA SER A 120 15.80 13.22 -5.39
C SER A 120 16.64 12.11 -4.72
N GLY A 121 17.45 11.39 -5.52
CA GLY A 121 18.15 10.16 -5.15
C GLY A 121 17.25 8.93 -5.12
N SER A 122 15.93 9.07 -5.33
CA SER A 122 15.00 7.95 -5.29
C SER A 122 15.05 7.12 -6.56
N TYR A 123 14.84 5.82 -6.43
CA TYR A 123 14.55 4.92 -7.52
C TYR A 123 13.38 4.02 -7.15
N SER A 124 12.57 3.67 -8.14
CA SER A 124 11.41 2.80 -7.98
C SER A 124 11.28 1.89 -9.18
N THR A 125 10.88 0.65 -8.96
CA THR A 125 10.47 -0.29 -10.00
C THR A 125 9.38 -1.22 -9.49
N SER A 126 8.89 -2.11 -10.34
CA SER A 126 7.96 -3.16 -9.94
C SER A 126 8.29 -4.48 -10.59
N ILE A 127 8.29 -5.54 -9.77
CA ILE A 127 8.53 -6.91 -10.21
C ILE A 127 7.17 -7.57 -10.43
N PRO A 128 6.85 -8.02 -11.66
CA PRO A 128 5.61 -8.74 -11.92
C PRO A 128 5.67 -10.14 -11.28
N LEU A 129 4.62 -10.51 -10.56
CA LEU A 129 4.33 -11.87 -10.12
C LEU A 129 3.05 -12.33 -10.81
N ASN A 130 3.12 -13.53 -11.37
CA ASN A 130 2.02 -14.21 -12.03
C ASN A 130 1.66 -15.48 -11.24
N HIS A 131 0.56 -16.14 -11.60
CA HIS A 131 0.09 -17.35 -10.92
C HIS A 131 1.10 -18.53 -10.92
N ASP A 132 2.07 -18.49 -11.84
CA ASP A 132 3.11 -19.49 -12.07
C ASP A 132 4.49 -19.05 -11.56
N SER A 133 4.61 -17.86 -10.95
CA SER A 133 5.88 -17.42 -10.35
C SER A 133 6.34 -18.37 -9.23
N PRO A 134 7.65 -18.64 -9.10
CA PRO A 134 8.17 -19.49 -8.05
C PRO A 134 7.78 -19.04 -6.64
N THR A 135 7.36 -19.98 -5.79
CA THR A 135 7.13 -19.69 -4.36
C THR A 135 8.42 -19.86 -3.59
N GLY A 136 8.73 -18.92 -2.70
CA GLY A 136 9.94 -18.94 -1.90
C GLY A 136 10.46 -17.54 -1.63
N THR A 137 11.71 -17.44 -1.18
CA THR A 137 12.35 -16.16 -0.91
C THR A 137 13.04 -15.64 -2.17
N TYR A 138 12.67 -14.43 -2.57
CA TYR A 138 13.35 -13.64 -3.57
C TYR A 138 14.35 -12.71 -2.90
N GLU A 139 15.50 -12.53 -3.53
CA GLU A 139 16.52 -11.56 -3.16
C GLU A 139 16.59 -10.46 -4.21
N VAL A 140 16.64 -9.20 -3.77
CA VAL A 140 16.79 -8.03 -4.61
C VAL A 140 18.07 -7.31 -4.20
N THR A 141 19.07 -7.37 -5.06
CA THR A 141 20.35 -6.67 -4.85
C THR A 141 20.38 -5.44 -5.73
N ALA A 142 20.67 -4.28 -5.16
CA ALA A 142 20.77 -3.04 -5.90
C ALA A 142 22.21 -2.58 -6.02
N TYR A 143 22.61 -2.07 -7.19
CA TYR A 143 23.93 -1.55 -7.47
C TYR A 143 23.82 -0.13 -7.98
N HIS A 144 24.59 0.78 -7.41
CA HIS A 144 24.69 2.16 -7.89
C HIS A 144 26.15 2.56 -8.03
N ALA A 145 26.53 3.05 -9.21
CA ALA A 145 27.92 3.39 -9.55
C ALA A 145 28.95 2.27 -9.23
N GLY A 146 28.53 1.00 -9.36
CA GLY A 146 29.36 -0.17 -9.06
C GLY A 146 29.41 -0.59 -7.58
N ASN A 147 28.76 0.16 -6.68
CA ASN A 147 28.63 -0.20 -5.27
C ASN A 147 27.34 -0.96 -5.01
N GLU A 148 27.44 -2.07 -4.28
CA GLU A 148 26.29 -2.82 -3.79
C GLU A 148 25.60 -2.03 -2.66
N LEU A 149 24.30 -1.81 -2.81
CA LEU A 149 23.41 -1.30 -1.77
C LEU A 149 22.84 -2.47 -0.96
N SER A 150 22.29 -2.19 0.22
CA SER A 150 21.72 -3.22 1.09
C SER A 150 20.71 -4.12 0.37
N PRO A 151 20.86 -5.46 0.40
CA PRO A 151 19.93 -6.37 -0.24
C PRO A 151 18.57 -6.34 0.46
N TYR A 152 17.52 -6.40 -0.35
CA TYR A 152 16.13 -6.48 0.08
C TYR A 152 15.59 -7.88 -0.21
N TYR A 153 14.79 -8.43 0.70
CA TYR A 153 14.21 -9.77 0.55
C TYR A 153 12.70 -9.70 0.62
N PHE A 154 12.03 -10.52 -0.18
CA PHE A 154 10.60 -10.76 -0.08
C PHE A 154 10.26 -12.24 -0.25
N HIS A 155 9.15 -12.68 0.31
CA HIS A 155 8.70 -14.07 0.25
C HIS A 155 7.44 -14.18 -0.62
N VAL A 156 7.31 -15.25 -1.40
CA VAL A 156 6.12 -15.52 -2.22
C VAL A 156 5.52 -16.87 -1.85
N GLN A 157 4.22 -16.91 -1.60
CA GLN A 157 3.50 -18.11 -1.20
C GLN A 157 2.19 -18.31 -1.96
N LYS A 158 1.67 -19.54 -1.96
CA LYS A 158 0.50 -19.92 -2.75
C LYS A 158 -0.85 -19.58 -2.11
N ASN A 159 -0.92 -19.48 -0.79
CA ASN A 159 -2.17 -19.25 -0.05
C ASN A 159 -2.15 -17.89 0.63
N SER A 160 -3.29 -17.17 0.60
CA SER A 160 -3.42 -15.88 1.28
C SER A 160 -3.15 -16.01 2.77
N ILE A 161 -2.47 -15.00 3.33
CA ILE A 161 -2.24 -14.88 4.76
C ILE A 161 -3.57 -14.66 5.51
N ILE A 162 -4.61 -14.19 4.81
CA ILE A 162 -5.96 -14.03 5.35
C ILE A 162 -6.83 -15.19 4.84
N PRO A 163 -7.24 -16.10 5.74
CA PRO A 163 -8.15 -17.16 5.35
C PRO A 163 -9.50 -16.60 4.88
N SER A 164 -10.09 -17.19 3.84
CA SER A 164 -11.35 -16.73 3.24
C SER A 164 -12.53 -16.68 4.23
N TRP A 165 -12.54 -17.54 5.25
CA TRP A 165 -13.56 -17.50 6.30
C TRP A 165 -13.49 -16.23 7.18
N MET A 166 -12.37 -15.50 7.17
CA MET A 166 -12.23 -14.23 7.89
C MET A 166 -13.18 -13.16 7.33
N LYS A 167 -13.43 -13.15 6.02
CA LYS A 167 -14.42 -12.25 5.39
C LYS A 167 -15.83 -12.51 5.93
N VAL A 168 -16.17 -13.77 6.23
CA VAL A 168 -17.49 -14.13 6.79
C VAL A 168 -17.64 -13.57 8.21
N ALA A 169 -16.61 -13.74 9.06
CA ALA A 169 -16.61 -13.19 10.41
C ALA A 169 -16.67 -11.65 10.41
N ALA A 170 -15.87 -10.99 9.56
CA ALA A 170 -15.88 -9.54 9.40
C ALA A 170 -17.22 -9.03 8.86
N LYS A 171 -17.90 -9.78 7.98
CA LYS A 171 -19.24 -9.44 7.50
C LYS A 171 -20.25 -9.46 8.63
N TRP A 172 -20.27 -10.53 9.44
CA TRP A 172 -21.15 -10.61 10.61
C TRP A 172 -20.92 -9.46 11.59
N TRP A 173 -19.65 -9.06 11.79
CA TRP A 173 -19.32 -7.92 12.61
C TRP A 173 -19.85 -6.60 12.03
N SER A 174 -19.61 -6.36 10.73
CA SER A 174 -20.09 -5.15 10.04
C SER A 174 -21.61 -5.02 9.97
N GLU A 175 -22.33 -6.15 10.07
CA GLU A 175 -23.79 -6.22 10.11
C GLU A 175 -24.34 -6.14 11.56
N GLY A 176 -23.48 -5.99 12.57
CA GLY A 176 -23.87 -5.93 13.98
C GLY A 176 -24.30 -7.27 14.58
N LYS A 177 -23.99 -8.40 13.93
CA LYS A 177 -24.31 -9.75 14.42
C LYS A 177 -23.31 -10.28 15.45
N ILE A 178 -22.09 -9.77 15.42
CA ILE A 178 -21.10 -9.95 16.48
C ILE A 178 -20.63 -8.57 16.94
N SER A 179 -20.36 -8.45 18.24
CA SER A 179 -19.92 -7.22 18.88
C SER A 179 -18.46 -6.88 18.55
N ASP A 180 -18.05 -5.64 18.79
CA ASP A 180 -16.65 -5.21 18.67
C ASP A 180 -15.73 -6.08 19.54
N VAL A 181 -16.15 -6.40 20.77
CA VAL A 181 -15.37 -7.23 21.70
C VAL A 181 -15.16 -8.64 21.17
N GLU A 182 -16.21 -9.26 20.62
CA GLU A 182 -16.13 -10.61 20.03
C GLU A 182 -15.24 -10.62 18.79
N PHE A 183 -15.36 -9.60 17.95
CA PHE A 183 -14.53 -9.46 16.76
C PHE A 183 -13.05 -9.30 17.11
N LEU A 184 -12.70 -8.36 18.02
CA LEU A 184 -11.32 -8.15 18.48
C LEU A 184 -10.73 -9.40 19.11
N SER A 185 -11.50 -10.10 19.96
CA SER A 185 -11.06 -11.34 20.60
C SER A 185 -10.77 -12.44 19.58
N GLY A 186 -11.62 -12.56 18.56
CA GLY A 186 -11.41 -13.48 17.45
C GLY A 186 -10.12 -13.17 16.68
N ILE A 187 -9.92 -11.91 16.30
CA ILE A 187 -8.69 -11.46 15.63
C ILE A 187 -7.45 -11.76 16.49
N GLN A 188 -7.49 -11.41 17.77
CA GLN A 188 -6.37 -11.65 18.70
C GLN A 188 -6.01 -13.13 18.78
N TYR A 189 -7.01 -14.01 18.92
CA TYR A 189 -6.80 -15.45 18.96
C TYR A 189 -6.10 -15.97 17.70
N LEU A 190 -6.49 -15.48 16.53
CA LEU A 190 -5.91 -15.90 15.25
C LEU A 190 -4.46 -15.47 15.08
N ILE A 191 -4.14 -14.26 15.53
CA ILE A 191 -2.76 -13.76 15.62
C ILE A 191 -1.94 -14.64 16.54
N ASP A 192 -2.44 -14.92 17.75
CA ASP A 192 -1.73 -15.74 18.76
C ASP A 192 -1.50 -17.18 18.29
N LYS A 193 -2.42 -17.75 17.50
CA LYS A 193 -2.29 -19.08 16.90
C LYS A 193 -1.49 -19.11 15.61
N LYS A 194 -0.98 -17.95 15.13
CA LYS A 194 -0.26 -17.82 13.86
C LYS A 194 -1.08 -18.33 12.66
N ILE A 195 -2.41 -18.27 12.78
CA ILE A 195 -3.34 -18.56 11.68
C ILE A 195 -3.49 -17.32 10.80
N LEU A 196 -3.45 -16.13 11.43
CA LEU A 196 -3.34 -14.85 10.78
C LEU A 196 -1.94 -14.29 11.07
N VAL A 197 -1.05 -14.30 10.09
CA VAL A 197 0.32 -13.79 10.24
C VAL A 197 0.36 -12.35 9.72
N LEU A 198 0.34 -11.37 10.60
CA LEU A 198 0.37 -9.97 10.18
C LEU A 198 1.81 -9.49 10.13
N ASP A 199 2.25 -9.04 8.96
CA ASP A 199 3.52 -8.36 8.77
C ASP A 199 3.41 -6.96 9.36
N VAL A 200 3.63 -6.86 10.66
CA VAL A 200 3.71 -5.58 11.34
C VAL A 200 5.10 -5.07 11.09
N VAL A 201 5.22 -4.26 10.04
CA VAL A 201 6.35 -3.35 9.90
C VAL A 201 6.52 -2.67 11.25
N ASN A 202 7.71 -2.73 11.84
CA ASN A 202 8.10 -1.79 12.88
C ASN A 202 8.02 -0.41 12.20
N ILE A 203 6.86 0.25 12.31
CA ILE A 203 6.68 1.65 11.91
C ILE A 203 7.41 2.49 12.96
N SER A 204 8.71 2.25 13.18
CA SER A 204 9.58 3.16 13.90
C SER A 204 10.00 4.26 12.93
N LYS A 205 8.99 5.04 12.60
CA LYS A 205 8.89 6.34 11.94
C LYS A 205 7.47 6.32 11.37
N ILE A 206 6.56 7.05 12.00
CA ILE A 206 5.38 7.55 11.30
C ILE A 206 5.95 8.22 10.06
N ASP A 207 5.88 7.55 8.90
CA ASP A 207 6.01 8.25 7.64
C ASP A 207 4.72 9.05 7.56
N PRO A 208 4.74 10.37 7.73
CA PRO A 208 3.54 11.20 7.60
C PRO A 208 3.09 11.28 6.13
N GLY A 209 3.54 10.32 5.31
CA GLY A 209 3.98 10.49 3.95
C GLY A 209 2.87 10.90 3.00
N LEU A 210 3.31 11.26 1.80
CA LEU A 210 2.44 11.69 0.72
C LEU A 210 1.42 10.58 0.38
N ASP A 211 0.15 10.95 0.38
CA ASP A 211 -0.85 10.24 -0.40
C ASP A 211 -0.90 10.82 -1.80
N VAL A 212 -0.96 9.93 -2.80
CA VAL A 212 -0.89 10.30 -4.21
C VAL A 212 -2.03 9.60 -4.92
N THR A 213 -2.91 10.38 -5.52
CA THR A 213 -4.03 9.90 -6.34
C THR A 213 -3.80 10.29 -7.79
N ILE A 214 -4.05 9.37 -8.71
CA ILE A 214 -3.90 9.60 -10.15
C ILE A 214 -5.25 9.40 -10.81
N HIS A 215 -5.69 10.40 -11.56
CA HIS A 215 -6.88 10.35 -12.40
C HIS A 215 -6.49 10.35 -13.87
N GLY A 216 -7.09 9.47 -14.65
CA GLY A 216 -6.78 9.28 -16.07
C GLY A 216 -7.76 8.34 -16.74
N GLN A 217 -7.80 8.39 -18.08
CA GLN A 217 -8.57 7.41 -18.85
C GLN A 217 -7.86 6.06 -18.84
N LYS A 218 -8.60 4.98 -18.56
CA LYS A 218 -8.05 3.61 -18.54
C LYS A 218 -7.90 2.99 -19.94
N ALA A 219 -8.53 3.58 -20.96
CA ALA A 219 -8.39 3.17 -22.34
C ALA A 219 -8.41 4.43 -23.24
N VAL A 220 -7.43 4.56 -24.13
CA VAL A 220 -7.21 5.76 -24.95
C VAL A 220 -6.95 5.36 -26.39
N ARG A 221 -7.55 6.09 -27.34
CA ARG A 221 -7.33 5.82 -28.77
C ARG A 221 -5.94 6.31 -29.20
N ARG A 222 -5.19 5.50 -29.93
CA ARG A 222 -3.93 5.94 -30.57
C ARG A 222 -4.16 7.16 -31.47
N GLY A 223 -3.17 8.03 -31.62
CA GLY A 223 -3.31 9.30 -32.35
C GLY A 223 -4.14 10.36 -31.61
N THR A 224 -4.49 10.12 -30.34
CA THR A 224 -5.17 11.09 -29.46
C THR A 224 -4.34 11.37 -28.21
N THR A 225 -4.84 12.25 -27.35
CA THR A 225 -4.15 12.72 -26.16
C THR A 225 -4.58 11.94 -24.92
N GLN A 226 -3.61 11.48 -24.13
CA GLN A 226 -3.84 11.05 -22.75
C GLN A 226 -3.59 12.22 -21.80
N ASN A 227 -4.49 12.40 -20.83
CA ASN A 227 -4.35 13.37 -19.75
C ASN A 227 -4.31 12.62 -18.42
N LEU A 228 -3.39 13.02 -17.55
CA LEU A 228 -3.34 12.55 -16.16
C LEU A 228 -3.34 13.74 -15.22
N ASP A 229 -4.19 13.66 -14.20
CA ASP A 229 -4.24 14.59 -13.07
C ASP A 229 -3.71 13.87 -11.83
N ILE A 230 -2.63 14.40 -11.27
CA ILE A 230 -1.95 13.84 -10.10
C ILE A 230 -2.24 14.76 -8.92
N HIS A 231 -2.85 14.19 -7.89
CA HIS A 231 -3.21 14.89 -6.67
C HIS A 231 -2.36 14.39 -5.51
N VAL A 232 -1.79 15.32 -4.74
CA VAL A 232 -0.85 15.04 -3.66
C VAL A 232 -1.31 15.72 -2.37
N GLU A 233 -1.56 14.91 -1.35
CA GLU A 233 -1.88 15.37 -0.01
C GLU A 233 -1.03 14.65 1.04
N ASN A 234 -0.98 15.20 2.25
CA ASN A 234 -0.42 14.55 3.42
C ASN A 234 -1.38 14.74 4.62
N PHE A 235 -0.96 14.32 5.81
CA PHE A 235 -1.80 14.46 7.01
C PHE A 235 -2.13 15.92 7.41
N GLU A 236 -1.38 16.92 6.90
CA GLU A 236 -1.60 18.35 7.12
C GLU A 236 -2.48 18.99 6.03
N GLY A 237 -2.71 18.28 4.92
CA GLY A 237 -3.53 18.72 3.78
C GLY A 237 -2.77 18.72 2.46
N MET A 238 -3.15 19.63 1.56
CA MET A 238 -2.60 19.70 0.20
C MET A 238 -1.13 20.10 0.21
N VAL A 239 -0.32 19.39 -0.59
CA VAL A 239 1.12 19.64 -0.64
C VAL A 239 1.46 20.52 -1.83
N ASN A 240 1.74 21.79 -1.58
CA ASN A 240 2.22 22.74 -2.59
C ASN A 240 3.73 22.58 -2.83
N GLY A 241 4.14 22.56 -4.10
CA GLY A 241 5.56 22.48 -4.47
C GLY A 241 6.17 21.10 -4.33
N ALA A 242 5.37 20.03 -4.19
CA ALA A 242 5.88 18.67 -4.25
C ALA A 242 6.41 18.40 -5.66
N THR A 243 7.65 17.96 -5.77
CA THR A 243 8.22 17.57 -7.06
C THR A 243 7.55 16.29 -7.53
N VAL A 244 6.96 16.32 -8.72
CA VAL A 244 6.34 15.19 -9.39
C VAL A 244 7.18 14.83 -10.61
N PHE A 245 7.59 13.57 -10.69
CA PHE A 245 8.22 12.98 -11.85
C PHE A 245 7.32 11.87 -12.39
N VAL A 246 7.06 11.90 -13.69
CA VAL A 246 6.20 10.92 -14.35
C VAL A 246 6.95 10.26 -15.47
N ARG A 247 7.00 8.93 -15.48
CA ARG A 247 7.54 8.15 -16.59
C ARG A 247 6.46 7.25 -17.18
N VAL A 248 6.35 7.27 -18.50
CA VAL A 248 5.49 6.37 -19.28
C VAL A 248 6.37 5.32 -19.93
N GLU A 249 6.10 4.05 -19.66
CA GLU A 249 6.83 2.90 -20.21
C GLU A 249 5.87 1.94 -20.92
N ASP A 250 6.38 1.31 -21.99
CA ASP A 250 5.76 0.14 -22.60
C ASP A 250 6.27 -1.13 -21.90
N TYR A 251 5.55 -1.54 -20.84
CA TYR A 251 5.78 -2.77 -20.07
C TYR A 251 7.25 -3.18 -19.80
N GLY A 252 8.12 -2.20 -19.54
CA GLY A 252 9.55 -2.43 -19.24
C GLY A 252 10.46 -2.62 -20.45
N GLU A 253 9.96 -2.46 -21.68
CA GLU A 253 10.80 -2.47 -22.89
C GLU A 253 11.37 -1.08 -23.20
N ASN A 254 10.50 -0.08 -23.35
CA ASN A 254 10.89 1.26 -23.82
C ASN A 254 10.29 2.38 -22.97
N ILE A 255 11.11 3.39 -22.67
CA ILE A 255 10.64 4.66 -22.08
C ILE A 255 10.03 5.50 -23.20
N LEU A 256 8.75 5.80 -23.10
CA LEU A 256 7.99 6.54 -24.12
C LEU A 256 8.03 8.05 -23.88
N LYS A 257 7.82 8.45 -22.63
CA LYS A 257 7.78 9.87 -22.19
C LYS A 257 8.20 10.02 -20.74
N GLU A 258 8.76 11.19 -20.46
CA GLU A 258 9.08 11.63 -19.10
C GLU A 258 8.59 13.07 -18.89
N PHE A 259 8.01 13.34 -17.72
CA PHE A 259 7.56 14.65 -17.29
C PHE A 259 8.14 14.94 -15.91
N LYS A 260 8.41 16.22 -15.66
CA LYS A 260 8.83 16.70 -14.35
C LYS A 260 8.17 18.04 -14.09
N GLY A 261 7.65 18.22 -12.89
CA GLY A 261 7.08 19.47 -12.45
C GLY A 261 6.90 19.51 -10.94
N GLU A 262 6.13 20.49 -10.48
CA GLU A 262 5.79 20.67 -9.07
C GLU A 262 4.28 20.83 -8.95
N THR A 263 3.71 20.34 -7.85
CA THR A 263 2.30 20.55 -7.54
C THR A 263 2.00 22.02 -7.26
N ASP A 264 0.80 22.45 -7.61
CA ASP A 264 0.32 23.80 -7.31
C ASP A 264 -0.17 23.93 -5.84
N SER A 265 -0.75 25.07 -5.49
CA SER A 265 -1.27 25.32 -4.14
C SER A 265 -2.43 24.40 -3.71
N ASN A 266 -3.06 23.70 -4.65
CA ASN A 266 -4.12 22.72 -4.39
C ASN A 266 -3.58 21.29 -4.30
N GLY A 267 -2.26 21.09 -4.45
CA GLY A 267 -1.64 19.77 -4.47
C GLY A 267 -1.73 19.08 -5.82
N ASP A 268 -2.09 19.81 -6.89
CA ASP A 268 -2.35 19.22 -8.20
C ASP A 268 -1.18 19.40 -9.17
N TYR A 269 -0.93 18.37 -9.98
CA TYR A 269 -0.04 18.42 -11.15
C TYR A 269 -0.67 17.65 -12.31
N SER A 270 -0.94 18.34 -13.43
CA SER A 270 -1.55 17.75 -14.62
C SER A 270 -0.54 17.62 -15.76
N ILE A 271 -0.56 16.48 -16.43
CA ILE A 271 0.22 16.23 -17.65
C ILE A 271 -0.68 15.79 -18.79
N SER A 272 -0.23 16.08 -20.01
CA SER A 272 -0.95 15.79 -21.24
C SER A 272 0.03 15.44 -22.34
N TRP A 273 -0.22 14.37 -23.10
CA TRP A 273 0.63 14.00 -24.23
C TRP A 273 -0.12 13.25 -25.32
N GLU A 274 0.36 13.40 -26.55
CA GLU A 274 -0.17 12.68 -27.70
C GLU A 274 0.41 11.27 -27.80
N LEU A 275 -0.47 10.30 -28.03
CA LEU A 275 -0.12 8.92 -28.35
C LEU A 275 0.12 8.80 -29.85
N SER A 276 1.23 8.19 -30.27
CA SER A 276 1.52 7.96 -31.69
C SER A 276 0.38 7.21 -32.38
N ALA A 277 0.05 7.60 -33.61
CA ALA A 277 -0.90 6.87 -34.44
C ALA A 277 -0.31 5.55 -34.98
N ASP A 278 1.01 5.37 -34.89
CA ASP A 278 1.73 4.24 -35.48
C ASP A 278 1.82 3.01 -34.56
N TYR A 279 1.37 3.09 -33.30
CA TYR A 279 1.35 1.94 -32.38
C TYR A 279 0.59 0.77 -33.00
N THR A 280 1.25 -0.39 -33.10
CA THR A 280 0.87 -1.49 -33.99
C THR A 280 -0.07 -2.52 -33.38
N ASP A 281 -0.22 -2.51 -32.06
CA ASP A 281 -1.05 -3.47 -31.31
C ASP A 281 -1.77 -2.79 -30.12
N ILE A 282 -2.72 -3.50 -29.50
CA ILE A 282 -3.31 -3.08 -28.21
C ILE A 282 -2.19 -3.21 -27.16
N GLU A 283 -1.61 -2.08 -26.75
CA GLU A 283 -0.51 -2.01 -25.79
C GLU A 283 -1.01 -1.49 -24.44
N THR A 284 -0.48 -2.04 -23.35
CA THR A 284 -0.72 -1.52 -22.00
C THR A 284 0.47 -0.69 -21.57
N PHE A 285 0.27 0.60 -21.38
CA PHE A 285 1.32 1.49 -20.89
C PHE A 285 1.24 1.62 -19.37
N LEU A 286 2.42 1.58 -18.74
CA LEU A 286 2.60 1.78 -17.32
C LEU A 286 3.12 3.19 -17.08
N VAL A 287 2.39 3.94 -16.24
CA VAL A 287 2.78 5.28 -15.83
C VAL A 287 3.23 5.26 -14.38
N TYR A 288 4.52 5.43 -14.18
CA TYR A 288 5.15 5.57 -12.87
C TYR A 288 5.11 7.05 -12.47
N VAL A 289 4.39 7.36 -11.39
CA VAL A 289 4.29 8.70 -10.82
C VAL A 289 5.03 8.71 -9.50
N ASP A 290 6.20 9.33 -9.48
CA ASP A 290 7.04 9.54 -8.31
C ASP A 290 6.85 10.95 -7.79
N VAL A 291 6.58 11.08 -6.49
CA VAL A 291 6.35 12.36 -5.83
C VAL A 291 7.25 12.47 -4.61
N THR A 292 7.86 13.65 -4.41
CA THR A 292 8.61 13.98 -3.19
C THR A 292 8.40 15.43 -2.79
N ASP A 293 8.32 15.69 -1.49
CA ASP A 293 8.31 17.03 -0.89
C ASP A 293 9.71 17.43 -0.37
N GLY A 294 10.75 16.67 -0.74
CA GLY A 294 12.12 16.84 -0.23
C GLY A 294 12.39 16.15 1.12
N ILE A 295 11.36 15.68 1.83
CA ILE A 295 11.46 15.01 3.13
C ILE A 295 11.01 13.55 3.02
N SER A 296 9.87 13.33 2.39
CA SER A 296 9.20 12.05 2.14
C SER A 296 9.07 11.81 0.63
N SER A 297 8.72 10.58 0.24
CA SER A 297 8.51 10.25 -1.17
C SER A 297 7.53 9.11 -1.34
N LYS A 298 6.70 9.17 -2.39
CA LYS A 298 5.71 8.15 -2.75
C LYS A 298 5.78 7.89 -4.25
N THR A 299 5.57 6.64 -4.65
CA THR A 299 5.33 6.30 -6.07
C THR A 299 4.01 5.57 -6.19
N LYS A 300 3.28 5.88 -7.26
CA LYS A 300 2.08 5.18 -7.69
C LYS A 300 2.26 4.77 -9.15
N ILE A 301 1.57 3.70 -9.52
CA ILE A 301 1.55 3.20 -10.90
C ILE A 301 0.13 3.32 -11.40
N PHE A 302 -0.02 3.89 -12.58
CA PHE A 302 -1.28 3.99 -13.30
C PHE A 302 -1.12 3.26 -14.64
N ALA A 303 -1.96 2.26 -14.89
CA ALA A 303 -1.96 1.51 -16.14
C ALA A 303 -3.14 1.94 -17.01
N PHE A 304 -2.92 2.05 -18.32
CA PHE A 304 -3.98 2.26 -19.29
C PHE A 304 -3.70 1.53 -20.61
N GLU A 305 -4.77 1.19 -21.32
CA GLU A 305 -4.72 0.52 -22.61
C GLU A 305 -4.75 1.53 -23.75
N VAL A 306 -3.92 1.31 -24.76
CA VAL A 306 -3.99 2.02 -26.04
C VAL A 306 -4.73 1.15 -27.04
N TYR A 307 -5.77 1.69 -27.66
CA TYR A 307 -6.57 0.96 -28.65
C TYR A 307 -6.62 1.67 -30.00
N CYS A 308 -6.92 0.88 -31.03
CA CYS A 308 -7.14 1.32 -32.41
C CYS A 308 -8.50 0.82 -32.91
N LEU A 309 -9.02 1.42 -33.99
CA LEU A 309 -10.30 1.01 -34.56
C LEU A 309 -10.11 -0.04 -35.65
N CYS A 310 -11.05 -0.99 -35.71
CA CYS A 310 -11.07 -2.00 -36.76
C CYS A 310 -11.13 -1.40 -38.16
N GLY A 311 -10.20 -1.82 -39.03
CA GLY A 311 -10.03 -1.31 -40.39
C GLY A 311 -8.97 -0.22 -40.54
N GLU A 312 -8.38 0.27 -39.44
CA GLU A 312 -7.20 1.13 -39.52
C GLU A 312 -5.93 0.33 -39.84
N PRO A 313 -4.94 0.93 -40.55
CA PRO A 313 -3.65 0.29 -40.80
C PRO A 313 -2.99 -0.17 -39.49
N ASN A 314 -2.35 -1.34 -39.49
CA ASN A 314 -1.65 -1.88 -38.33
C ASN A 314 -2.53 -1.95 -37.06
N CYS A 315 -3.81 -2.31 -37.20
CA CYS A 315 -4.71 -2.54 -36.07
C CYS A 315 -5.22 -3.99 -36.08
N LYS A 316 -4.93 -4.76 -35.04
CA LYS A 316 -5.47 -6.12 -34.90
C LYS A 316 -6.89 -6.09 -34.32
N CYS A 317 -7.87 -6.43 -35.14
CA CYS A 317 -9.23 -6.69 -34.66
C CYS A 317 -9.26 -8.00 -33.86
N ARG A 318 -9.72 -7.94 -32.61
CA ARG A 318 -10.26 -9.15 -31.95
C ARG A 318 -11.60 -9.48 -32.62
N ASN A 319 -11.68 -10.63 -33.28
CA ASN A 319 -12.93 -11.23 -33.74
C ASN A 319 -13.79 -11.71 -32.57
#